data_AF-A0A1I7LL21-F1
#
_entry.id   AF-A0A1I7LL21-F1
#
_cell.length_a   1.000
_cell.length_b   1.000
_cell.length_c   1.000
_cell.angle_alpha   90.00
_cell.angle_beta   90.00
_cell.angle_gamma   90.00
#
_symmetry.space_group_name_H-M   'P 1'
#
loop_
_entity.id
_entity.type
_entity.pdbx_description
1 polymer ?
#
loop_
_entity_poly.entity_id
_entity_poly.type
_entity_poly.pdbx_seq_one_letter_code
_entity_poly.pdbx_strand_id
1 'polypeptide(L)'
;MRKVVRTGAVLAVAGGLLVGCGGAPTNSATPDNAVANSAVAAPIKSLPSSVESHLSSYSSRIQKVDKLPVQVPSNVDRVLVISPAVGYAISQFQSVWPKLDPKPAVVWTGMTEAQTKQMWSKLGYHGDPLPSPVTLYDKASVPVPAAYRKVSGGWEEVPGVLKSSEVNQWVNFFSKN
;
A
#
# COMPACT_ATOMS: atom_id res chain seq x y z
N MET A 1 -16.32 -12.71 -50.68
CA MET A 1 -17.60 -13.09 -50.02
C MET A 1 -17.85 -14.57 -50.31
N ARG A 2 -17.70 -15.45 -49.33
CA ARG A 2 -17.92 -16.90 -49.47
C ARG A 2 -19.19 -17.28 -48.71
N LYS A 3 -20.20 -17.74 -49.43
CA LYS A 3 -21.41 -18.40 -48.92
C LYS A 3 -21.11 -19.90 -48.85
N VAL A 4 -21.26 -20.51 -47.68
CA VAL A 4 -21.64 -21.93 -47.54
C VAL A 4 -22.48 -22.04 -46.26
N VAL A 5 -23.77 -22.34 -46.42
CA VAL A 5 -24.69 -22.80 -45.36
C VAL A 5 -25.24 -24.14 -45.82
N ARG A 6 -25.07 -25.15 -44.97
CA ARG A 6 -25.54 -26.55 -45.03
C ARG A 6 -25.39 -27.07 -43.60
N THR A 7 -26.26 -27.83 -42.94
CA THR A 7 -27.49 -28.58 -43.25
C THR A 7 -28.03 -29.14 -41.91
N GLY A 8 -29.35 -29.30 -41.78
CA GLY A 8 -30.07 -30.39 -41.05
C GLY A 8 -29.94 -30.43 -39.51
N ALA A 9 -30.99 -30.23 -38.71
CA ALA A 9 -32.25 -30.99 -38.51
C ALA A 9 -32.07 -32.35 -37.80
N VAL A 10 -33.11 -32.72 -37.02
CA VAL A 10 -33.42 -34.04 -36.41
C VAL A 10 -32.94 -34.14 -34.94
N LEU A 11 -33.70 -34.55 -33.91
CA LEU A 11 -35.03 -35.18 -33.74
C LEU A 11 -35.52 -34.91 -32.30
N ALA A 12 -36.83 -34.88 -32.09
CA ALA A 12 -37.46 -34.92 -30.77
C ALA A 12 -37.50 -36.36 -30.21
N VAL A 13 -37.40 -36.52 -28.89
CA VAL A 13 -37.92 -37.69 -28.17
C VAL A 13 -38.66 -37.21 -26.92
N ALA A 14 -39.96 -37.53 -26.88
CA ALA A 14 -40.83 -37.41 -25.73
C ALA A 14 -40.85 -38.73 -24.95
N GLY A 15 -41.07 -38.67 -23.63
CA GLY A 15 -41.57 -39.82 -22.88
C GLY A 15 -41.21 -39.85 -21.39
N GLY A 16 -42.24 -39.91 -20.53
CA GLY A 16 -42.14 -40.59 -19.23
C GLY A 16 -42.66 -39.81 -18.01
N LEU A 17 -43.90 -40.08 -17.60
CA LEU A 17 -44.55 -39.64 -16.36
C LEU A 17 -44.23 -40.57 -15.18
N LEU A 18 -44.06 -39.97 -13.99
CA LEU A 18 -44.52 -40.33 -12.63
C LEU A 18 -44.26 -41.74 -12.03
N VAL A 19 -43.57 -41.81 -10.87
CA VAL A 19 -44.00 -42.39 -9.57
C VAL A 19 -43.18 -41.76 -8.41
N GLY A 20 -43.83 -41.38 -7.28
CA GLY A 20 -43.23 -40.77 -6.06
C GLY A 20 -42.38 -41.72 -5.19
N CYS A 21 -41.87 -41.41 -3.98
CA CYS A 21 -42.10 -40.36 -2.97
C CYS A 21 -40.89 -40.36 -1.99
N GLY A 22 -40.52 -39.22 -1.39
CA GLY A 22 -39.79 -39.15 -0.10
C GLY A 22 -38.36 -38.56 -0.09
N GLY A 23 -38.19 -37.41 0.58
CA GLY A 23 -36.88 -36.91 1.07
C GLY A 23 -36.59 -35.44 0.73
N ALA A 24 -36.58 -34.57 1.74
CA ALA A 24 -36.36 -33.11 1.65
C ALA A 24 -34.86 -32.71 1.51
N PRO A 25 -34.51 -31.41 1.59
CA PRO A 25 -34.44 -30.42 0.52
C PRO A 25 -32.97 -30.08 0.17
N THR A 26 -32.69 -29.45 -0.98
CA THR A 26 -31.60 -28.46 -1.08
C THR A 26 -31.68 -27.67 -2.38
N ASN A 27 -31.53 -26.36 -2.22
CA ASN A 27 -31.84 -25.32 -3.18
C ASN A 27 -31.03 -25.42 -4.48
N SER A 28 -31.76 -25.30 -5.60
CA SER A 28 -31.25 -24.88 -6.89
C SER A 28 -30.54 -23.53 -6.76
N ALA A 29 -29.22 -23.53 -6.94
CA ALA A 29 -28.47 -22.30 -7.16
C ALA A 29 -28.35 -22.06 -8.66
N THR A 30 -29.22 -21.19 -9.17
CA THR A 30 -29.05 -20.49 -10.44
C THR A 30 -27.80 -19.60 -10.34
N PRO A 31 -26.90 -19.55 -11.34
CA PRO A 31 -25.77 -18.64 -11.32
C PRO A 31 -26.18 -17.34 -12.01
N ASP A 32 -26.73 -16.39 -11.27
CA ASP A 32 -26.94 -15.04 -11.79
C ASP A 32 -26.49 -13.98 -10.78
N ASN A 33 -25.48 -13.21 -11.21
CA ASN A 33 -25.04 -11.92 -10.71
C ASN A 33 -24.70 -11.81 -9.21
N ALA A 34 -23.55 -12.36 -8.85
CA ALA A 34 -22.75 -11.73 -7.80
C ALA A 34 -22.13 -10.44 -8.37
N VAL A 35 -22.82 -9.32 -8.14
CA VAL A 35 -22.24 -7.97 -8.30
C VAL A 35 -20.95 -7.95 -7.48
N ALA A 36 -19.83 -7.74 -8.18
CA ALA A 36 -18.52 -7.66 -7.59
C ALA A 36 -18.51 -6.57 -6.51
N ASN A 37 -18.62 -6.99 -5.25
CA ASN A 37 -18.14 -6.20 -4.14
C ASN A 37 -16.67 -5.94 -4.45
N SER A 38 -16.35 -4.72 -4.84
CA SER A 38 -14.97 -4.24 -4.92
C SER A 38 -14.39 -4.42 -3.53
N ALA A 39 -13.73 -5.55 -3.32
CA ALA A 39 -13.00 -5.84 -2.11
C ALA A 39 -11.97 -4.73 -1.98
N VAL A 40 -12.20 -3.81 -1.05
CA VAL A 40 -11.19 -2.85 -0.61
C VAL A 40 -9.99 -3.71 -0.23
N ALA A 41 -8.92 -3.64 -1.03
CA ALA A 41 -7.74 -4.43 -0.76
C ALA A 41 -7.22 -3.97 0.60
N ALA A 42 -7.22 -4.88 1.58
CA ALA A 42 -6.64 -4.59 2.88
C ALA A 42 -5.21 -4.07 2.67
N PRO A 43 -4.77 -3.08 3.47
CA PRO A 43 -3.43 -2.53 3.29
C PRO A 43 -2.43 -3.69 3.39
N ILE A 44 -1.41 -3.73 2.52
CA ILE A 44 -0.34 -4.72 2.64
C ILE A 44 0.37 -4.42 3.97
N LYS A 45 0.05 -5.21 5.00
CA LYS A 45 0.44 -4.90 6.39
C LYS A 45 1.87 -5.30 6.72
N SER A 46 2.42 -6.26 5.99
CA SER A 46 3.74 -6.84 6.26
C SER A 46 4.70 -6.60 5.10
N LEU A 47 5.97 -6.39 5.44
CA LEU A 47 7.06 -6.38 4.48
C LEU A 47 7.13 -7.76 3.81
N PRO A 48 7.06 -7.87 2.47
CA PRO A 48 7.18 -9.15 1.79
C PRO A 48 8.56 -9.78 2.09
N SER A 49 8.60 -11.09 2.36
CA SER A 49 9.84 -11.78 2.72
C SER A 49 10.92 -11.69 1.64
N SER A 50 10.52 -11.63 0.37
CA SER A 50 11.44 -11.40 -0.76
C SER A 50 12.09 -10.02 -0.70
N VAL A 51 11.36 -8.99 -0.26
CA VAL A 51 11.94 -7.65 -0.05
C VAL A 51 12.86 -7.69 1.15
N GLU A 52 12.42 -8.29 2.26
CA GLU A 52 13.17 -8.37 3.51
C GLU A 52 14.54 -9.07 3.36
N SER A 53 14.61 -10.15 2.57
CA SER A 53 15.86 -10.88 2.34
C SER A 53 16.92 -10.07 1.57
N HIS A 54 16.51 -9.04 0.83
CA HIS A 54 17.41 -8.16 0.08
C HIS A 54 17.80 -6.89 0.85
N LEU A 55 17.22 -6.64 2.02
CA LEU A 55 17.60 -5.49 2.83
C LEU A 55 18.97 -5.71 3.49
N SER A 56 19.84 -4.71 3.40
CA SER A 56 21.02 -4.61 4.26
C SER A 56 20.62 -4.09 5.65
N SER A 57 21.52 -4.19 6.63
CA SER A 57 21.26 -3.72 7.99
C SER A 57 21.02 -2.21 8.01
N TYR A 58 20.26 -1.73 9.00
CA TYR A 58 19.98 -0.31 9.21
C TYR A 58 21.26 0.54 9.22
N SER A 59 22.26 0.16 10.01
CA SER A 59 23.49 0.93 10.19
C SER A 59 24.30 1.10 8.90
N SER A 60 24.26 0.10 8.01
CA SER A 60 24.99 0.12 6.74
C SER A 60 24.39 1.06 5.69
N ARG A 61 23.15 1.53 5.91
CA ARG A 61 22.39 2.35 4.97
C ARG A 61 22.33 3.82 5.35
N ILE A 62 22.83 4.18 6.53
CA ILE A 62 22.90 5.57 6.96
C ILE A 62 23.91 6.30 6.06
N GLN A 63 23.48 7.40 5.45
CA GLN A 63 24.35 8.23 4.61
C GLN A 63 24.14 9.71 4.90
N LYS A 64 25.11 10.55 4.49
CA LYS A 64 24.99 12.01 4.54
C LYS A 64 24.66 12.55 3.16
N VAL A 65 23.73 13.50 3.10
CA VAL A 65 23.35 14.21 1.88
C VAL A 65 23.25 15.71 2.14
N ASP A 66 23.62 16.52 1.15
CA ASP A 66 23.67 17.97 1.32
C ASP A 66 22.28 18.62 1.26
N LYS A 67 21.34 18.00 0.51
CA LYS A 67 20.00 18.54 0.25
C LYS A 67 18.95 17.44 0.20
N LEU A 68 17.72 17.80 0.56
CA LEU A 68 16.56 16.94 0.40
C LEU A 68 16.14 16.86 -1.08
N PRO A 69 15.54 15.73 -1.51
CA PRO A 69 14.99 15.60 -2.86
C PRO A 69 13.66 16.35 -3.04
N VAL A 70 13.08 16.88 -1.96
CA VAL A 70 11.80 17.58 -1.91
C VAL A 70 11.95 18.88 -1.10
N GLN A 71 11.07 19.85 -1.36
CA GLN A 71 11.07 21.12 -0.64
C GLN A 71 10.25 20.99 0.65
N VAL A 72 10.84 21.41 1.78
CA VAL A 72 10.18 21.45 3.10
C VAL A 72 10.41 22.81 3.76
N PRO A 73 9.51 23.25 4.67
CA PRO A 73 9.73 24.46 5.47
C PRO A 73 11.07 24.44 6.22
N SER A 74 11.72 25.60 6.34
CA SER A 74 13.07 25.70 6.89
C SER A 74 13.18 25.31 8.37
N ASN A 75 12.07 25.38 9.11
CA ASN A 75 11.95 24.98 10.51
C ASN A 75 11.77 23.46 10.71
N VAL A 76 11.68 22.68 9.63
CA VAL A 76 11.63 21.22 9.69
C VAL A 76 13.04 20.66 9.81
N ASP A 77 13.26 19.78 10.78
CA ASP A 77 14.52 19.08 11.04
C ASP A 77 14.42 17.57 10.78
N ARG A 78 13.22 17.01 10.61
CA ARG A 78 12.96 15.59 10.42
C ARG A 78 11.92 15.39 9.34
N VAL A 79 12.23 14.54 8.36
CA VAL A 79 11.37 14.34 7.19
C VAL A 79 11.23 12.86 6.90
N LEU A 80 10.00 12.42 6.63
CA LEU A 80 9.69 11.14 6.03
C LEU A 80 9.16 11.39 4.63
N VAL A 81 9.86 10.89 3.61
CA VAL A 81 9.44 10.92 2.22
C VAL A 81 8.92 9.53 1.86
N ILE A 82 7.66 9.43 1.46
CA ILE A 82 6.99 8.14 1.27
C ILE A 82 5.95 8.21 0.15
N SER A 83 5.82 7.14 -0.63
CA SER A 83 4.74 7.02 -1.60
C SER A 83 3.50 6.38 -0.97
N PRO A 84 2.29 6.90 -1.25
CA PRO A 84 1.06 6.30 -0.74
C PRO A 84 0.78 4.92 -1.33
N ALA A 85 1.46 4.52 -2.40
CA ALA A 85 1.31 3.19 -3.00
C ALA A 85 2.07 2.09 -2.24
N VAL A 86 3.00 2.45 -1.35
CA VAL A 86 3.88 1.49 -0.65
C VAL A 86 3.29 1.13 0.71
N GLY A 87 2.20 0.36 0.71
CA GLY A 87 1.42 0.04 1.92
C GLY A 87 2.21 -0.62 3.07
N TYR A 88 3.19 -1.47 2.76
CA TYR A 88 4.03 -2.10 3.80
C TYR A 88 4.97 -1.09 4.47
N ALA A 89 5.43 -0.05 3.75
CA ALA A 89 6.22 1.01 4.34
C ALA A 89 5.37 1.86 5.28
N ILE A 90 4.14 2.20 4.87
CA ILE A 90 3.18 2.90 5.73
C ILE A 90 2.96 2.09 7.02
N SER A 91 2.71 0.78 6.90
CA SER A 91 2.48 -0.11 8.04
C SER A 91 3.69 -0.18 8.99
N GLN A 92 4.91 -0.18 8.45
CA GLN A 92 6.13 -0.12 9.26
C GLN A 92 6.18 1.16 10.10
N PHE A 93 5.94 2.33 9.51
CA PHE A 93 5.94 3.60 10.23
C PHE A 93 4.76 3.71 11.20
N GLN A 94 3.58 3.19 10.86
CA GLN A 94 2.43 3.14 11.76
C GLN A 94 2.74 2.40 13.06
N SER A 95 3.51 1.31 13.00
CA SER A 95 3.88 0.52 14.19
C SER A 95 4.75 1.29 15.20
N VAL A 96 5.49 2.30 14.74
CA VAL A 96 6.37 3.13 15.58
C VAL A 96 5.85 4.56 15.78
N TRP A 97 4.87 5.00 14.99
CA TRP A 97 4.34 6.37 14.98
C TRP A 97 3.98 6.92 16.36
N PRO A 98 3.32 6.15 17.25
CA PRO A 98 2.98 6.63 18.60
C PRO A 98 4.20 6.93 19.48
N LYS A 99 5.36 6.35 19.16
CA LYS A 99 6.63 6.52 19.89
C LYS A 99 7.50 7.65 19.34
N LEU A 100 7.14 8.22 18.18
CA LEU A 100 7.91 9.29 17.57
C LEU A 100 7.58 10.62 18.23
N ASP A 101 8.60 11.18 18.89
CA ASP A 101 8.56 12.52 19.47
C ASP A 101 9.92 13.21 19.28
N PRO A 102 10.00 14.31 18.49
CA PRO A 102 8.91 14.89 17.71
C PRO A 102 8.53 14.04 16.49
N LYS A 103 7.29 14.20 16.00
CA LYS A 103 6.87 13.55 14.74
C LYS A 103 7.56 14.21 13.54
N PRO A 104 8.11 13.43 12.59
CA PRO A 104 8.70 13.99 11.38
C PRO A 104 7.63 14.63 10.49
N ALA A 105 8.02 15.62 9.70
CA ALA A 105 7.20 16.07 8.57
C ALA A 105 7.02 14.90 7.58
N VAL A 106 5.82 14.74 7.04
CA VAL A 106 5.54 13.69 6.04
C VAL A 106 5.36 14.31 4.68
N VAL A 107 6.15 13.87 3.70
CA VAL A 107 6.04 14.27 2.30
C VAL A 107 5.56 13.07 1.51
N TRP A 108 4.31 13.13 1.07
CA TRP A 108 3.71 12.14 0.20
C TRP A 108 4.09 12.41 -1.26
N THR A 109 4.81 11.49 -1.89
CA THR A 109 5.38 11.73 -3.23
C THR A 109 4.78 10.86 -4.34
N GLY A 110 4.99 11.29 -5.59
CA GLY A 110 4.55 10.59 -6.80
C GLY A 110 3.06 10.76 -7.14
N MET A 111 2.29 11.49 -6.34
CA MET A 111 0.85 11.69 -6.52
C MET A 111 0.40 13.06 -6.02
N THR A 112 -0.71 13.57 -6.55
CA THR A 112 -1.40 14.73 -5.96
C THR A 112 -1.99 14.39 -4.59
N GLU A 113 -2.35 15.40 -3.79
CA GLU A 113 -3.08 15.21 -2.53
C GLU A 113 -4.38 14.39 -2.72
N ALA A 114 -5.17 14.72 -3.75
CA ALA A 114 -6.42 14.01 -4.03
C ALA A 114 -6.19 12.53 -4.36
N GLN A 115 -5.21 12.24 -5.21
CA GLN A 115 -4.83 10.86 -5.57
C GLN A 115 -4.27 10.09 -4.37
N THR A 116 -3.50 10.77 -3.52
CA THR A 116 -2.94 10.23 -2.28
C THR A 116 -4.06 9.79 -1.34
N LYS A 117 -5.03 10.66 -1.07
CA LYS A 117 -6.21 10.32 -0.24
C LYS A 117 -7.04 9.20 -0.84
N GLN A 118 -7.21 9.20 -2.17
CA GLN A 118 -7.88 8.09 -2.87
C GLN A 118 -7.11 6.77 -2.69
N MET A 119 -5.79 6.79 -2.77
CA MET A 119 -4.96 5.60 -2.55
C MET A 119 -5.06 5.10 -1.11
N TRP A 120 -5.02 6.00 -0.12
CA TRP A 120 -5.24 5.62 1.27
C TRP A 120 -6.58 4.92 1.48
N SER A 121 -7.66 5.47 0.92
CA SER A 121 -8.98 4.86 0.98
C SER A 121 -9.02 3.47 0.31
N LYS A 122 -8.37 3.32 -0.85
CA LYS A 122 -8.23 2.01 -1.53
C LYS A 122 -7.48 0.98 -0.69
N LEU A 123 -6.51 1.44 0.10
CA LEU A 123 -5.75 0.65 1.06
C LEU A 123 -6.48 0.50 2.41
N GLY A 124 -7.74 0.92 2.53
CA GLY A 124 -8.53 0.75 3.76
C GLY A 124 -8.23 1.73 4.89
N TYR A 125 -7.52 2.84 4.62
CA TYR A 125 -7.33 3.91 5.60
C TYR A 125 -8.49 4.92 5.53
N HIS A 126 -9.00 5.33 6.69
CA HIS A 126 -10.09 6.31 6.82
C HIS A 126 -9.62 7.77 6.92
N GLY A 127 -8.30 7.99 6.94
CA GLY A 127 -7.67 9.31 7.06
C GLY A 127 -6.18 9.22 6.74
N ASP A 128 -5.42 10.25 7.10
CA ASP A 128 -3.96 10.22 6.99
C ASP A 128 -3.41 9.08 7.87
N PRO A 129 -2.75 8.06 7.27
CA PRO A 129 -2.22 6.94 8.04
C PRO A 129 -1.03 7.32 8.92
N LEU A 130 -0.38 8.46 8.64
CA LEU A 130 0.81 8.98 9.34
C LEU A 130 0.59 10.46 9.67
N PRO A 131 -0.37 10.80 10.55
CA PRO A 131 -0.74 12.18 10.81
C PRO A 131 0.45 12.94 11.43
N SER A 132 0.93 13.94 10.69
CA SER A 132 2.06 14.80 11.06
C SER A 132 1.61 16.25 11.23
N PRO A 133 2.26 17.04 12.11
CA PRO A 133 2.06 18.49 12.15
C PRO A 133 2.35 19.19 10.81
N VAL A 134 3.22 18.60 9.99
CA VAL A 134 3.55 19.10 8.66
C VAL A 134 3.39 17.95 7.65
N THR A 135 2.29 17.99 6.91
CA THR A 135 2.02 17.05 5.80
C THR A 135 2.09 17.80 4.47
N LEU A 136 2.93 17.32 3.55
CA LEU A 136 3.14 17.90 2.23
C LEU A 136 2.86 16.85 1.15
N TYR A 137 2.57 17.32 -0.06
CA TYR A 137 2.31 16.47 -1.22
C TYR A 137 3.16 16.96 -2.40
N ASP A 138 3.89 16.04 -3.03
CA ASP A 138 4.75 16.32 -4.18
C ASP A 138 4.47 15.32 -5.31
N LYS A 139 4.42 15.79 -6.55
CA LYS A 139 4.24 14.94 -7.73
C LYS A 139 5.57 14.38 -8.24
N ALA A 140 6.70 14.88 -7.72
CA ALA A 140 8.02 14.42 -8.11
C ALA A 140 8.17 12.91 -7.83
N SER A 141 8.74 12.21 -8.80
CA SER A 141 9.17 10.83 -8.64
C SER A 141 10.56 10.84 -8.00
N VAL A 142 10.61 10.57 -6.70
CA VAL A 142 11.86 10.48 -5.92
C VAL A 142 12.01 9.06 -5.37
N PRO A 143 13.24 8.59 -5.11
CA PRO A 143 13.44 7.30 -4.43
C PRO A 143 12.73 7.31 -3.07
N VAL A 144 11.81 6.36 -2.87
CA VAL A 144 11.01 6.23 -1.65
C VAL A 144 10.85 4.78 -1.23
N PRO A 145 10.56 4.52 0.05
CA PRO A 145 10.56 5.48 1.16
C PRO A 145 11.97 5.93 1.54
N ALA A 146 12.12 7.10 2.16
CA ALA A 146 13.38 7.58 2.72
C ALA A 146 13.10 8.50 3.91
N ALA A 147 13.93 8.40 4.94
CA ALA A 147 13.84 9.23 6.13
C ALA A 147 15.08 10.12 6.25
N TYR A 148 14.88 11.35 6.68
CA TYR A 148 15.93 12.35 6.80
C TYR A 148 15.89 13.01 8.17
N ARG A 149 17.08 13.31 8.71
CA ARG A 149 17.28 14.14 9.90
C ARG A 149 18.33 15.20 9.60
N LYS A 150 18.06 16.44 9.94
CA LYS A 150 19.01 17.55 9.80
C LYS A 150 20.19 17.33 10.74
N VAL A 151 21.39 17.52 10.22
CA VAL A 151 22.65 17.41 10.97
C VAL A 151 23.56 18.58 10.59
N SER A 152 24.65 18.77 11.34
CA SER A 152 25.65 19.77 10.95
C SER A 152 26.18 19.48 9.53
N GLY A 153 26.07 20.47 8.65
CA GLY A 153 26.51 20.38 7.26
C GLY A 153 25.54 19.71 6.28
N GLY A 154 24.31 19.36 6.68
CA GLY A 154 23.32 18.82 5.75
C GLY A 154 22.27 17.93 6.41
N TRP A 155 22.07 16.74 5.85
CA TRP A 155 21.07 15.76 6.30
C TRP A 155 21.71 14.38 6.43
N GLU A 156 21.29 13.65 7.45
CA GLU A 156 21.46 12.20 7.53
C GLU A 156 20.23 11.54 6.90
N GLU A 157 20.45 10.58 6.03
CA GLU A 157 19.41 9.84 5.32
C GLU A 157 19.47 8.36 5.67
N VAL A 158 18.31 7.75 5.81
CA VAL A 158 18.13 6.30 5.80
C VAL A 158 17.15 5.93 4.67
N PRO A 159 17.63 5.35 3.56
CA PRO A 159 16.81 4.98 2.44
C PRO A 159 16.10 3.64 2.67
N GLY A 160 14.88 3.57 2.16
CA GLY A 160 14.05 2.38 2.10
C GLY A 160 13.33 2.03 3.39
N VAL A 161 12.82 0.81 3.41
CA VAL A 161 12.19 0.16 4.57
C VAL A 161 13.24 -0.60 5.39
N LEU A 162 13.03 -0.76 6.68
CA LEU A 162 13.93 -1.57 7.53
C LEU A 162 13.50 -3.03 7.58
N LYS A 163 14.42 -3.92 7.94
CA LYS A 163 14.06 -5.29 8.31
C LYS A 163 13.08 -5.25 9.47
N SER A 164 12.24 -6.27 9.58
CA SER A 164 11.23 -6.36 10.65
C SER A 164 11.89 -6.30 12.04
N SER A 165 13.07 -6.90 12.20
CA SER A 165 13.87 -6.85 13.44
C SER A 165 14.48 -5.48 13.76
N GLU A 166 14.56 -4.58 12.79
CA GLU A 166 15.20 -3.26 12.90
C GLU A 166 14.19 -2.11 12.90
N VAL A 167 12.88 -2.37 12.80
CA VAL A 167 11.82 -1.35 12.73
C VAL A 167 11.94 -0.31 13.86
N ASN A 168 12.29 -0.73 15.08
CA ASN A 168 12.46 0.18 16.22
C ASN A 168 13.62 1.19 16.04
N GLN A 169 14.54 0.97 15.09
CA GLN A 169 15.59 1.95 14.77
C GLN A 169 15.01 3.25 14.21
N TRP A 170 13.78 3.24 13.66
CA TRP A 170 13.10 4.48 13.28
C TRP A 170 12.90 5.44 14.45
N VAL A 171 12.60 4.91 15.64
CA VAL A 171 12.50 5.72 16.86
C VAL A 171 13.85 6.35 17.16
N ASN A 172 14.92 5.56 17.17
CA ASN A 172 16.28 6.07 17.41
C ASN A 172 16.71 7.12 16.38
N PHE A 173 16.39 6.90 15.11
CA PHE A 173 16.74 7.83 14.04
C PHE A 173 16.07 9.19 14.23
N PHE A 174 14.77 9.19 14.52
CA PHE A 174 13.96 10.39 14.69
C PHE A 174 13.99 10.99 16.11
N SER A 175 14.60 10.35 17.10
CA SER A 175 14.75 10.92 18.45
C SER A 175 16.14 11.50 18.74
N LYS A 176 17.15 11.22 17.91
CA LYS A 176 18.47 11.83 18.06
C LYS A 176 18.40 13.34 17.79
N ASN A 177 19.10 14.13 18.60
CA ASN A 177 19.31 15.56 18.39
C ASN A 177 20.66 15.79 17.70
#